data_AF-A0A482ZSZ6-F1
#
_entry.id   AF-A0A482ZSZ6-F1
#
_cell.length_a   1.000
_cell.length_b   1.000
_cell.length_c   1.000
_cell.angle_alpha   90.00
_cell.angle_beta   90.00
_cell.angle_gamma   90.00
#
_symmetry.space_group_name_H-M   'P 1'
#
loop_
_entity.id
_entity.type
_entity.pdbx_description
1 polymer ?
#
loop_
_entity_poly.entity_id
_entity_poly.type
_entity_poly.pdbx_seq_one_letter_code
_entity_poly.pdbx_strand_id
1 'polypeptide(L)'
;MNINKAKKIKLIIFDVDGVLTDGGLYFTAEGTEIKRFNSLDGHGIKMLKDNGIEPAIITARNSKAVEYRMKNLGIKHFYQGQSDKVVAFKDLIKTLNVSADEVAYVGDDVVDLPVMNQVGFTIAPANAHDFVKQRADLTTEKSGGYGAVREVCDFILKAQDKFNDAMKPYLSLITLTEFQKNCYKTLTDKVPAGQVITYGGLAKLLDNPKASQAVGQAMNKNPFAPKVPCHRVVKSTGELGGFADDINLKIERLKAEGVEVKNGKIVNFEKILVK
;
A
#
# COMPACT_ATOMS: atom_id res chain seq x y z
N MET A 1 -28.34 -3.87 3.52
CA MET A 1 -27.17 -2.97 3.44
C MET A 1 -27.43 -1.88 2.39
N ASN A 2 -27.36 -0.61 2.79
CA ASN A 2 -27.64 0.54 1.91
C ASN A 2 -26.43 0.93 1.04
N ILE A 3 -26.07 0.10 0.05
CA ILE A 3 -24.95 0.36 -0.88
C ILE A 3 -25.04 1.74 -1.54
N ASN A 4 -26.26 2.21 -1.84
CA ASN A 4 -26.49 3.52 -2.46
C ASN A 4 -26.02 4.70 -1.59
N LYS A 5 -26.08 4.57 -0.25
CA LYS A 5 -25.59 5.62 0.65
C LYS A 5 -24.06 5.71 0.62
N ALA A 6 -23.37 4.56 0.56
CA ALA A 6 -21.91 4.49 0.52
C ALA A 6 -21.29 5.03 -0.79
N LYS A 7 -22.04 5.01 -1.90
CA LYS A 7 -21.57 5.48 -3.23
C LYS A 7 -21.14 6.94 -3.29
N LYS A 8 -21.76 7.81 -2.49
CA LYS A 8 -21.53 9.26 -2.51
C LYS A 8 -20.54 9.75 -1.44
N ILE A 9 -19.97 8.85 -0.64
CA ILE A 9 -19.12 9.21 0.48
C ILE A 9 -17.79 9.81 0.00
N LYS A 10 -17.52 11.04 0.43
CA LYS A 10 -16.25 11.76 0.21
C LYS A 10 -15.45 11.98 1.48
N LEU A 11 -16.13 11.99 2.63
CA LEU A 11 -15.52 12.14 3.96
C LEU A 11 -15.99 10.97 4.83
N ILE A 12 -15.06 10.34 5.54
CA ILE A 12 -15.39 9.38 6.60
C ILE A 12 -14.81 9.86 7.92
N ILE A 13 -15.65 9.88 8.95
CA ILE A 13 -15.29 10.27 10.30
C ILE A 13 -15.30 9.01 11.18
N PHE A 14 -14.23 8.80 11.93
CA PHE A 14 -14.13 7.72 12.90
C PHE A 14 -14.10 8.30 14.32
N ASP A 15 -14.87 7.71 15.23
CA ASP A 15 -14.48 7.74 16.64
C ASP A 15 -13.18 6.93 16.86
N VAL A 16 -12.57 7.10 18.03
CA VAL A 16 -11.35 6.39 18.41
C VAL A 16 -11.66 5.16 19.25
N ASP A 17 -12.27 5.33 20.42
CA ASP A 17 -12.26 4.31 21.45
C ASP A 17 -13.46 3.38 21.28
N GLY A 18 -13.21 2.12 20.94
CA GLY A 18 -14.27 1.16 20.58
C GLY A 18 -14.54 1.08 19.07
N VAL A 19 -13.90 1.96 18.28
CA VAL A 19 -13.89 1.94 16.80
C VAL A 19 -12.49 1.64 16.26
N LEU A 20 -11.52 2.55 16.44
CA LEU A 20 -10.12 2.36 16.03
C LEU A 20 -9.33 1.53 17.06
N THR A 21 -9.83 1.47 18.28
CA THR A 21 -9.31 0.65 19.38
C THR A 21 -10.36 -0.38 19.82
N ASP A 22 -9.97 -1.28 20.70
CA ASP A 22 -10.85 -2.27 21.33
C ASP A 22 -11.76 -1.70 22.43
N GLY A 23 -11.73 -0.38 22.65
CA GLY A 23 -12.46 0.30 23.72
C GLY A 23 -11.80 0.19 25.10
N GLY A 24 -10.70 -0.57 25.21
CA GLY A 24 -9.94 -0.72 26.44
C GLY A 24 -9.16 0.56 26.77
N LEU A 25 -9.22 0.99 28.04
CA LEU A 25 -8.36 2.03 28.58
C LEU A 25 -7.28 1.38 29.44
N TYR A 26 -6.09 1.23 28.87
CA TYR A 26 -4.95 0.64 29.56
C TYR A 26 -4.11 1.73 30.21
N PHE A 27 -3.72 1.55 31.47
CA PHE A 27 -2.89 2.49 32.22
C PHE A 27 -1.65 1.79 32.76
N THR A 28 -0.49 2.44 32.70
CA THR A 28 0.68 2.02 33.47
C THR A 28 0.51 2.37 34.94
N ALA A 29 1.38 1.85 35.81
CA ALA A 29 1.36 2.18 37.24
C ALA A 29 1.57 3.68 37.51
N GLU A 30 2.25 4.38 36.59
CA GLU A 30 2.51 5.83 36.61
C GLU A 30 1.34 6.63 36.02
N GLY A 31 0.27 5.97 35.57
CA GLY A 31 -0.92 6.61 34.99
C GLY A 31 -0.80 6.95 33.50
N THR A 32 0.22 6.48 32.80
CA THR A 32 0.33 6.69 31.35
C THR A 32 -0.71 5.86 30.61
N GLU A 33 -1.54 6.49 29.78
CA GLU A 33 -2.55 5.81 28.95
C GLU A 33 -1.89 5.12 27.74
N ILE A 34 -2.28 3.87 27.50
CA ILE A 34 -1.89 3.06 26.34
C ILE A 34 -3.16 2.73 25.54
N LYS A 35 -3.08 2.88 24.22
CA LYS A 35 -4.15 2.52 23.28
C LYS A 35 -3.63 1.53 22.25
N ARG A 36 -4.40 0.47 21.99
CA ARG A 36 -4.08 -0.53 20.96
C ARG A 36 -4.83 -0.22 19.67
N PHE A 37 -4.08 0.03 18.59
CA PHE A 37 -4.64 0.22 17.25
C PHE A 37 -4.40 -1.01 16.38
N ASN A 38 -5.17 -1.17 15.31
CA ASN A 38 -5.00 -2.26 14.35
C ASN A 38 -4.20 -1.83 13.09
N SER A 39 -3.32 -2.70 12.60
CA SER A 39 -2.55 -2.46 11.38
C SER A 39 -3.40 -2.57 10.11
N LEU A 40 -4.38 -3.47 10.06
CA LEU A 40 -5.31 -3.62 8.94
C LEU A 40 -6.17 -2.38 8.78
N ASP A 41 -6.67 -1.84 9.90
CA ASP A 41 -7.46 -0.59 9.92
C ASP A 41 -6.65 0.58 9.36
N GLY A 42 -5.39 0.72 9.80
CA GLY A 42 -4.49 1.74 9.28
C GLY A 42 -4.26 1.62 7.77
N HIS A 43 -4.14 0.40 7.25
CA HIS A 43 -4.01 0.17 5.82
C HIS A 43 -5.29 0.54 5.05
N GLY A 44 -6.46 0.15 5.56
CA GLY A 44 -7.75 0.50 4.98
C GLY A 44 -7.96 2.02 4.90
N ILE A 45 -7.61 2.76 5.96
CA ILE A 45 -7.70 4.23 5.97
C ILE A 45 -6.80 4.84 4.89
N LYS A 46 -5.58 4.33 4.72
CA LYS A 46 -4.68 4.79 3.65
C LYS A 46 -5.28 4.51 2.27
N MET A 47 -5.85 3.32 2.07
CA MET A 47 -6.52 2.97 0.81
C MET A 47 -7.69 3.92 0.50
N LEU A 48 -8.50 4.31 1.48
CA LEU A 48 -9.56 5.30 1.29
C LEU A 48 -9.00 6.65 0.83
N LYS A 49 -7.98 7.15 1.52
CA LYS A 49 -7.33 8.41 1.21
C LYS A 49 -6.73 8.43 -0.20
N ASP A 50 -6.02 7.37 -0.57
CA ASP A 50 -5.43 7.21 -1.91
C ASP A 50 -6.51 7.13 -3.01
N ASN A 51 -7.77 6.87 -2.64
CA ASN A 51 -8.93 6.80 -3.53
C ASN A 51 -9.90 8.00 -3.39
N GLY A 52 -9.40 9.11 -2.84
CA GLY A 52 -10.11 10.40 -2.80
C GLY A 52 -11.23 10.48 -1.75
N ILE A 53 -11.18 9.63 -0.72
CA ILE A 53 -12.12 9.67 0.41
C ILE A 53 -11.32 10.13 1.63
N GLU A 54 -11.58 11.35 2.11
CA GLU A 54 -10.82 11.96 3.19
C GLU A 54 -11.20 11.32 4.54
N PRO A 55 -10.23 10.77 5.31
CA PRO A 55 -10.49 10.30 6.66
C PRO A 55 -10.33 11.43 7.68
N ALA A 56 -11.19 11.44 8.69
CA ALA A 56 -11.13 12.35 9.82
C ALA A 56 -11.45 11.65 11.15
N ILE A 57 -11.03 12.24 12.26
CA ILE A 57 -11.27 11.73 13.62
C ILE A 57 -11.99 12.78 14.46
N ILE A 58 -13.00 12.34 15.24
CA ILE A 58 -13.59 13.15 16.30
C ILE A 58 -13.67 12.29 17.56
N THR A 59 -12.99 12.70 18.63
CA THR A 59 -13.00 11.99 19.91
C THR A 59 -13.15 12.94 21.09
N ALA A 60 -13.83 12.48 22.14
CA ALA A 60 -14.00 13.23 23.37
C ALA A 60 -12.74 13.24 24.24
N ARG A 61 -11.82 12.28 24.06
CA ARG A 61 -10.60 12.15 24.87
C ARG A 61 -9.43 12.91 24.24
N ASN A 62 -8.47 13.29 25.07
CA ASN A 62 -7.17 13.82 24.65
C ASN A 62 -6.10 12.80 24.97
N SER A 63 -5.33 12.36 23.98
CA SER A 63 -4.28 11.36 24.17
C SER A 63 -3.14 11.53 23.17
N LYS A 64 -1.90 11.58 23.68
CA LYS A 64 -0.69 11.58 22.83
C LYS A 64 -0.60 10.34 21.93
N ALA A 65 -1.17 9.22 22.36
CA ALA A 65 -1.21 8.00 21.56
C ALA A 65 -2.04 8.19 20.28
N VAL A 66 -3.15 8.91 20.36
CA VAL A 66 -4.00 9.25 19.21
C VAL A 66 -3.25 10.20 18.28
N GLU A 67 -2.64 11.27 18.80
CA GLU A 67 -1.85 12.22 17.99
C GLU A 67 -0.74 11.51 17.20
N TYR A 68 0.02 10.63 17.86
CA TYR A 68 1.07 9.86 17.22
C TYR A 68 0.51 8.97 16.11
N ARG A 69 -0.61 8.29 16.36
CA ARG A 69 -1.26 7.42 15.38
C ARG A 69 -1.78 8.21 14.18
N MET A 70 -2.41 9.36 14.39
CA MET A 70 -2.92 10.21 13.30
C MET A 70 -1.78 10.75 12.43
N LYS A 71 -0.68 11.16 13.05
CA LYS A 71 0.54 11.54 12.33
C LYS A 71 1.11 10.38 11.49
N ASN A 72 1.15 9.17 12.05
CA ASN A 72 1.63 7.98 11.33
C ASN A 72 0.76 7.62 10.11
N LEU A 73 -0.56 7.81 10.21
CA LEU A 73 -1.49 7.59 9.10
C LEU A 73 -1.59 8.78 8.13
N GLY A 74 -0.98 9.92 8.47
CA GLY A 74 -1.07 11.15 7.71
C GLY A 74 -2.49 11.74 7.68
N ILE A 75 -3.28 11.53 8.73
CA ILE A 75 -4.62 12.10 8.88
C ILE A 75 -4.48 13.55 9.35
N LYS A 76 -5.03 14.48 8.58
CA LYS A 76 -4.90 15.92 8.83
C LYS A 76 -6.00 16.46 9.73
N HIS A 77 -7.20 15.90 9.61
CA HIS A 77 -8.40 16.36 10.29
C HIS A 77 -8.67 15.46 11.50
N PHE A 78 -8.11 15.82 12.65
CA PHE A 78 -8.41 15.11 13.90
C PHE A 78 -8.73 16.11 15.01
N TYR A 79 -9.85 15.89 15.68
CA TYR A 79 -10.39 16.75 16.73
C TYR A 79 -10.44 15.94 18.03
N GLN A 80 -9.59 16.28 18.99
CA GLN A 80 -9.57 15.68 20.33
C GLN A 80 -10.28 16.60 21.35
N GLY A 81 -10.65 16.03 22.49
CA GLY A 81 -11.27 16.79 23.58
C GLY A 81 -12.68 17.31 23.25
N GLN A 82 -13.36 16.73 22.26
CA GLN A 82 -14.67 17.18 21.80
C GLN A 82 -15.79 16.47 22.56
N SER A 83 -16.23 17.05 23.67
CA SER A 83 -17.39 16.55 24.41
C SER A 83 -18.69 16.72 23.60
N ASP A 84 -18.83 17.83 22.88
CA ASP A 84 -19.85 18.01 21.84
C ASP A 84 -19.24 17.77 20.46
N LYS A 85 -19.40 16.54 19.97
CA LYS A 85 -18.90 16.12 18.64
C LYS A 85 -19.59 16.85 17.49
N VAL A 86 -20.79 17.42 17.69
CA VAL A 86 -21.53 18.13 16.64
C VAL A 86 -20.84 19.42 16.23
N VAL A 87 -20.18 20.10 17.18
CA VAL A 87 -19.41 21.33 16.90
C VAL A 87 -18.24 21.02 15.95
N ALA A 88 -17.44 20.01 16.29
CA ALA A 88 -16.33 19.57 15.44
C ALA A 88 -16.79 19.06 14.07
N PHE A 89 -17.89 18.31 14.03
CA PHE A 89 -18.48 17.84 12.78
C PHE A 89 -18.87 19.01 11.85
N LYS A 90 -19.59 20.02 12.37
CA LYS A 90 -20.02 21.19 11.59
C LYS A 90 -18.85 22.01 11.06
N ASP A 91 -17.82 22.20 11.89
CA ASP A 91 -16.58 22.86 11.47
C ASP A 91 -15.87 22.10 10.34
N LEU A 92 -15.76 20.78 10.48
CA LEU A 92 -15.08 19.92 9.53
C LEU A 92 -15.76 19.91 8.15
N ILE A 93 -17.08 19.70 8.09
CA ILE A 93 -17.79 19.66 6.81
C ILE A 93 -17.77 21.01 6.08
N LYS A 94 -17.78 22.11 6.85
CA LYS A 94 -17.63 23.47 6.31
C LYS A 94 -16.21 23.68 5.76
N THR A 95 -15.20 23.27 6.51
CA THR A 95 -13.78 23.38 6.11
C THR A 95 -13.48 22.58 4.84
N LEU A 96 -14.04 21.39 4.72
CA LEU A 96 -13.86 20.51 3.56
C LEU A 96 -14.84 20.78 2.42
N ASN A 97 -15.81 21.68 2.62
CA ASN A 97 -16.87 22.00 1.66
C ASN A 97 -17.59 20.73 1.14
N VAL A 98 -17.97 19.85 2.07
CA VAL A 98 -18.75 18.63 1.79
C VAL A 98 -20.11 18.73 2.46
N SER A 99 -21.16 18.22 1.83
CA SER A 99 -22.49 18.16 2.43
C SER A 99 -22.59 16.96 3.38
N ALA A 100 -23.44 17.07 4.40
CA ALA A 100 -23.58 16.03 5.42
C ALA A 100 -23.97 14.65 4.83
N ASP A 101 -24.69 14.65 3.70
CA ASP A 101 -25.11 13.44 3.02
C ASP A 101 -23.96 12.74 2.25
N GLU A 102 -22.83 13.40 2.05
CA GLU A 102 -21.57 12.84 1.51
C GLU A 102 -20.61 12.37 2.61
N VAL A 103 -21.05 12.39 3.88
CA VAL A 103 -20.27 11.99 5.04
C VAL A 103 -20.70 10.62 5.55
N ALA A 104 -19.71 9.78 5.87
CA ALA A 104 -19.89 8.58 6.66
C ALA A 104 -19.38 8.79 8.09
N TYR A 105 -20.04 8.22 9.09
CA TYR A 105 -19.58 8.24 10.47
C TYR A 105 -19.54 6.82 11.06
N VAL A 106 -18.43 6.46 11.69
CA VAL A 106 -18.26 5.20 12.42
C VAL A 106 -18.17 5.49 13.93
N GLY A 107 -19.16 5.02 14.69
CA GLY A 107 -19.28 5.24 16.14
C GLY A 107 -19.75 3.99 16.86
N ASP A 108 -19.38 3.83 18.13
CA ASP A 108 -19.68 2.64 18.92
C ASP A 108 -20.62 2.91 20.11
N ASP A 109 -20.73 4.15 20.58
CA ASP A 109 -21.54 4.48 21.76
C ASP A 109 -22.54 5.63 21.51
N VAL A 110 -23.48 5.83 22.43
CA VAL A 110 -24.60 6.77 22.30
C VAL A 110 -24.15 8.22 22.13
N VAL A 111 -22.93 8.56 22.55
CA VAL A 111 -22.30 9.87 22.37
C VAL A 111 -21.99 10.19 20.90
N ASP A 112 -21.96 9.19 20.02
CA ASP A 112 -21.79 9.35 18.57
C ASP A 112 -23.10 9.66 17.85
N LEU A 113 -24.25 9.25 18.42
CA LEU A 113 -25.56 9.39 17.80
C LEU A 113 -25.91 10.82 17.36
N PRO A 114 -25.57 11.90 18.11
CA PRO A 114 -25.82 13.25 17.66
C PRO A 114 -25.21 13.57 16.29
N VAL A 115 -24.00 13.07 15.99
CA VAL A 115 -23.38 13.24 14.66
C VAL A 115 -23.94 12.22 13.67
N MET A 116 -24.09 10.96 14.08
CA MET A 116 -24.64 9.90 13.22
C MET A 116 -26.03 10.26 12.66
N ASN A 117 -26.88 10.93 13.44
CA ASN A 117 -28.20 11.38 13.00
C ASN A 117 -28.17 12.48 11.93
N GLN A 118 -27.00 13.06 11.63
CA GLN A 118 -26.84 14.15 10.67
C GLN A 118 -26.16 13.72 9.36
N VAL A 119 -25.45 12.58 9.34
CA VAL A 119 -24.62 12.16 8.20
C VAL A 119 -25.38 11.26 7.21
N GLY A 120 -24.84 11.12 6.00
CA GLY A 120 -25.43 10.34 4.92
C GLY A 120 -25.32 8.83 5.08
N PHE A 121 -24.33 8.34 5.82
CA PHE A 121 -24.12 6.91 6.05
C PHE A 121 -23.56 6.63 7.45
N THR A 122 -24.27 5.84 8.24
CA THR A 122 -23.89 5.54 9.63
C THR A 122 -23.42 4.09 9.77
N ILE A 123 -22.32 3.89 10.47
CA ILE A 123 -21.75 2.56 10.67
C ILE A 123 -21.45 2.36 12.17
N ALA A 124 -21.73 1.16 12.67
CA ALA A 124 -21.41 0.74 14.03
C ALA A 124 -20.52 -0.51 14.01
N PRO A 125 -19.41 -0.57 14.78
CA PRO A 125 -18.67 -1.80 14.98
C PRO A 125 -19.50 -2.91 15.64
N ALA A 126 -19.07 -4.18 15.54
CA ALA A 126 -19.79 -5.30 16.16
C ALA A 126 -19.95 -5.17 17.69
N ASN A 127 -18.94 -4.60 18.36
CA ASN A 127 -18.92 -4.32 19.79
C ASN A 127 -19.66 -3.04 20.19
N ALA A 128 -20.22 -2.29 19.23
CA ALA A 128 -20.97 -1.09 19.55
C ALA A 128 -22.17 -1.40 20.46
N HIS A 129 -22.53 -0.42 21.27
CA HIS A 129 -23.72 -0.47 22.12
C HIS A 129 -24.95 -0.81 21.26
N ASP A 130 -25.81 -1.72 21.74
CA ASP A 130 -26.93 -2.24 20.94
C ASP A 130 -27.86 -1.15 20.41
N PHE A 131 -28.06 -0.09 21.20
CA PHE A 131 -28.85 1.07 20.82
C PHE A 131 -28.27 1.84 19.61
N VAL A 132 -26.95 1.83 19.45
CA VAL A 132 -26.25 2.44 18.30
C VAL A 132 -26.38 1.54 17.07
N LYS A 133 -26.17 0.23 17.22
CA LYS A 133 -26.33 -0.75 16.13
C LYS A 133 -27.72 -0.71 15.51
N GLN A 134 -28.76 -0.57 16.34
CA GLN A 134 -30.16 -0.43 15.86
C GLN A 134 -30.41 0.80 14.99
N ARG A 135 -29.51 1.80 15.00
CA ARG A 135 -29.62 3.06 14.27
C ARG A 135 -28.59 3.21 13.15
N ALA A 136 -27.65 2.27 13.05
CA ALA A 136 -26.63 2.28 12.02
C ALA A 136 -27.20 1.73 10.70
N ASP A 137 -26.81 2.33 9.56
CA ASP A 137 -27.09 1.78 8.23
C ASP A 137 -26.34 0.47 7.97
N LEU A 138 -25.19 0.30 8.64
CA LEU A 138 -24.33 -0.86 8.59
C LEU A 138 -23.81 -1.19 9.98
N THR A 139 -23.88 -2.46 10.38
CA THR A 139 -23.10 -2.99 11.50
C THR A 139 -22.02 -3.90 10.92
N THR A 140 -20.77 -3.73 11.34
CA THR A 140 -19.67 -4.61 10.89
C THR A 140 -19.75 -5.96 11.58
N GLU A 141 -19.16 -6.98 10.96
CA GLU A 141 -18.98 -8.29 11.61
C GLU A 141 -17.84 -8.24 12.63
N LYS A 142 -16.79 -7.46 12.36
CA LYS A 142 -15.64 -7.30 13.26
C LYS A 142 -15.87 -6.23 14.32
N SER A 143 -15.19 -6.40 15.46
CA SER A 143 -15.13 -5.39 16.53
C SER A 143 -14.08 -4.31 16.24
N GLY A 144 -14.26 -3.13 16.84
CA GLY A 144 -13.31 -2.03 16.84
C GLY A 144 -11.93 -2.45 17.33
N GLY A 145 -10.88 -1.93 16.70
CA GLY A 145 -9.50 -2.34 16.95
C GLY A 145 -9.14 -3.76 16.46
N TYR A 146 -10.08 -4.53 15.90
CA TYR A 146 -9.87 -5.88 15.36
C TYR A 146 -10.13 -5.97 13.85
N GLY A 147 -10.12 -4.85 13.13
CA GLY A 147 -10.34 -4.85 11.68
C GLY A 147 -11.72 -4.34 11.26
N ALA A 148 -12.56 -3.84 12.18
CA ALA A 148 -13.85 -3.23 11.85
C ALA A 148 -13.67 -2.06 10.87
N VAL A 149 -12.72 -1.15 11.14
CA VAL A 149 -12.48 -0.01 10.24
C VAL A 149 -12.00 -0.47 8.88
N ARG A 150 -11.17 -1.52 8.80
CA ARG A 150 -10.78 -2.13 7.52
C ARG A 150 -11.99 -2.68 6.76
N GLU A 151 -12.91 -3.35 7.45
CA GLU A 151 -14.15 -3.84 6.86
C GLU A 151 -14.99 -2.70 6.28
N VAL A 152 -15.11 -1.59 7.01
CA VAL A 152 -15.76 -0.36 6.53
C VAL A 152 -15.07 0.21 5.29
N CYS A 153 -13.74 0.32 5.32
CA CYS A 153 -12.96 0.83 4.20
C CYS A 153 -13.18 -0.02 2.94
N ASP A 154 -13.11 -1.34 3.07
CA ASP A 154 -13.34 -2.26 1.96
C ASP A 154 -14.79 -2.16 1.45
N PHE A 155 -15.77 -2.03 2.34
CA PHE A 155 -17.17 -1.86 1.97
C PHE A 155 -17.39 -0.59 1.13
N ILE A 156 -16.86 0.56 1.58
CA ILE A 156 -17.02 1.83 0.84
C ILE A 156 -16.31 1.78 -0.51
N LEU A 157 -15.08 1.26 -0.57
CA LEU A 157 -14.35 1.12 -1.83
C LEU A 157 -15.07 0.19 -2.80
N LYS A 158 -15.68 -0.90 -2.32
CA LYS A 158 -16.50 -1.80 -3.14
C LYS A 158 -17.77 -1.11 -3.63
N ALA A 159 -18.45 -0.37 -2.75
CA ALA A 159 -19.65 0.38 -3.13
C ALA A 159 -19.38 1.44 -4.21
N GLN A 160 -18.17 2.01 -4.24
CA GLN A 160 -17.72 3.00 -5.23
C GLN A 160 -16.97 2.38 -6.42
N ASP A 161 -16.95 1.05 -6.57
CA ASP A 161 -16.23 0.34 -7.64
C ASP A 161 -14.70 0.60 -7.67
N LYS A 162 -14.12 1.11 -6.57
CA LYS A 162 -12.68 1.43 -6.44
C LYS A 162 -11.84 0.29 -5.85
N PHE A 163 -12.47 -0.70 -5.23
CA PHE A 163 -11.75 -1.77 -4.50
C PHE A 163 -10.81 -2.57 -5.39
N ASN A 164 -11.26 -2.99 -6.57
CA ASN A 164 -10.43 -3.80 -7.48
C ASN A 164 -9.20 -3.03 -7.95
N ASP A 165 -9.35 -1.73 -8.24
CA ASP A 165 -8.24 -0.86 -8.62
C ASP A 165 -7.25 -0.67 -7.47
N ALA A 166 -7.75 -0.46 -6.25
CA ALA A 166 -6.92 -0.40 -5.04
C ALA A 166 -6.16 -1.73 -4.79
N MET A 167 -6.68 -2.87 -5.26
CA MET A 167 -6.04 -4.18 -5.14
C MET A 167 -5.01 -4.49 -6.23
N LYS A 168 -5.01 -3.79 -7.36
CA LYS A 168 -4.09 -4.04 -8.49
C LYS A 168 -2.61 -4.12 -8.08
N PRO A 169 -2.07 -3.24 -7.22
CA PRO A 169 -0.66 -3.31 -6.80
C PRO A 169 -0.31 -4.57 -6.00
N TYR A 170 -1.29 -5.21 -5.35
CA TYR A 170 -1.10 -6.42 -4.54
C TYR A 170 -1.38 -7.70 -5.32
N LEU A 171 -2.29 -7.63 -6.30
CA LEU A 171 -2.75 -8.75 -7.11
C LEU A 171 -2.07 -8.83 -8.46
N SER A 172 -1.21 -7.87 -8.83
CA SER A 172 -0.45 -7.94 -10.07
C SER A 172 0.43 -9.18 -10.03
N LEU A 173 -0.06 -10.27 -10.63
CA LEU A 173 0.79 -11.33 -11.13
C LEU A 173 1.83 -10.65 -12.00
N ILE A 174 3.09 -11.02 -11.82
CA ILE A 174 4.17 -10.59 -12.71
C ILE A 174 3.77 -11.01 -14.13
N THR A 175 3.18 -10.08 -14.88
CA THR A 175 2.71 -10.33 -16.24
C THR A 175 3.89 -10.00 -17.14
N LEU A 176 4.70 -11.03 -17.40
CA LEU A 176 5.81 -10.91 -18.33
C LEU A 176 5.26 -10.88 -19.75
N THR A 177 5.75 -9.93 -20.55
CA THR A 177 5.58 -10.03 -22.00
C THR A 177 6.28 -11.27 -22.52
N GLU A 178 5.86 -11.79 -23.68
CA GLU A 178 6.51 -12.94 -24.29
C GLU A 178 8.00 -12.67 -24.57
N PHE A 179 8.33 -11.43 -24.92
CA PHE A 179 9.70 -10.98 -25.06
C PHE A 179 10.49 -11.08 -23.75
N GLN A 180 9.94 -10.63 -22.61
CA GLN A 180 10.61 -10.76 -21.31
C GLN A 180 10.82 -12.24 -20.93
N LYS A 181 9.80 -13.09 -21.11
CA LYS A 181 9.92 -14.54 -20.86
C LYS A 181 11.06 -15.14 -21.68
N ASN A 182 11.12 -14.82 -22.97
CA ASN A 182 12.16 -15.31 -23.86
C ASN A 182 13.53 -14.76 -23.48
N CYS A 183 13.67 -13.47 -23.14
CA CYS A 183 14.94 -12.92 -22.62
C CYS A 183 15.44 -13.70 -21.41
N TYR A 184 14.57 -13.93 -20.42
CA TYR A 184 14.95 -14.60 -19.17
C TYR A 184 15.30 -16.06 -19.40
N LYS A 185 14.48 -16.79 -20.15
CA LYS A 185 14.74 -18.19 -20.51
C LYS A 185 16.03 -18.33 -21.30
N THR A 186 16.22 -17.55 -22.35
CA THR A 186 17.43 -17.61 -23.19
C THR A 186 18.67 -17.25 -22.38
N LEU A 187 18.62 -16.22 -21.53
CA LEU A 187 19.75 -15.86 -20.67
C LEU A 187 20.11 -17.00 -19.71
N THR A 188 19.12 -17.61 -19.05
CA THR A 188 19.35 -18.72 -18.12
C THR A 188 19.88 -19.97 -18.83
N ASP A 189 19.36 -20.28 -20.01
CA ASP A 189 19.68 -21.52 -20.74
C ASP A 189 20.99 -21.43 -21.53
N LYS A 190 21.37 -20.23 -22.01
CA LYS A 190 22.45 -20.05 -23.00
C LYS A 190 23.71 -19.39 -22.44
N VAL A 191 23.65 -18.75 -21.27
CA VAL A 191 24.80 -18.03 -20.70
C VAL A 191 25.15 -18.65 -19.35
N PRO A 192 26.07 -19.63 -19.30
CA PRO A 192 26.47 -20.31 -18.06
C PRO A 192 27.24 -19.38 -17.11
N ALA A 193 27.40 -19.82 -15.86
CA ALA A 193 28.25 -19.13 -14.89
C ALA A 193 29.69 -19.01 -15.42
N GLY A 194 30.32 -17.86 -15.19
CA GLY A 194 31.67 -17.56 -15.68
C GLY A 194 31.71 -17.01 -17.11
N GLN A 195 30.56 -16.93 -17.79
CA GLN A 195 30.42 -16.32 -19.11
C GLN A 195 29.48 -15.11 -19.06
N VAL A 196 29.62 -14.24 -20.07
CA VAL A 196 28.78 -13.04 -20.23
C VAL A 196 28.24 -12.93 -21.64
N ILE A 197 27.18 -12.16 -21.81
CA ILE A 197 26.61 -11.83 -23.12
C ILE A 197 26.39 -10.33 -23.22
N THR A 198 26.41 -9.77 -24.43
CA THR A 198 26.05 -8.36 -24.62
C THR A 198 24.54 -8.19 -24.75
N TYR A 199 24.01 -6.99 -24.49
CA TYR A 199 22.60 -6.68 -24.77
C TYR A 199 22.21 -7.02 -26.22
N GLY A 200 23.08 -6.70 -27.19
CA GLY A 200 22.88 -7.05 -28.60
C GLY A 200 23.05 -8.53 -28.90
N GLY A 201 23.98 -9.21 -28.22
CA GLY A 201 24.15 -10.66 -28.33
C GLY A 201 22.90 -11.41 -27.87
N LEU A 202 22.32 -11.03 -26.73
CA LEU A 202 21.07 -11.63 -26.26
C LEU A 202 19.90 -11.31 -27.20
N ALA A 203 19.84 -10.09 -27.75
CA ALA A 203 18.84 -9.73 -28.76
C ALA A 203 18.98 -10.58 -30.03
N LYS A 204 20.21 -10.92 -30.44
CA LYS A 204 20.50 -11.80 -31.57
C LYS A 204 20.09 -13.25 -31.30
N LEU A 205 20.31 -13.78 -30.09
CA LEU A 205 19.84 -15.12 -29.69
C LEU A 205 18.29 -15.23 -29.64
N LEU A 206 17.60 -14.10 -29.66
CA LEU A 206 16.14 -14.00 -29.70
C LEU A 206 15.61 -13.72 -31.11
N ASP A 207 16.46 -13.86 -32.14
CA ASP A 207 16.15 -13.55 -33.54
C ASP A 207 15.65 -12.12 -33.77
N ASN A 208 16.04 -11.18 -32.89
CA ASN A 208 15.70 -9.77 -33.01
C ASN A 208 16.92 -8.88 -32.72
N PRO A 209 17.90 -8.79 -33.64
CA PRO A 209 19.17 -8.08 -33.40
C PRO A 209 19.03 -6.57 -33.09
N LYS A 210 17.88 -5.97 -33.42
CA LYS A 210 17.59 -4.55 -33.15
C LYS A 210 17.01 -4.30 -31.74
N ALA A 211 16.71 -5.34 -30.98
CA ALA A 211 16.03 -5.24 -29.69
C ALA A 211 16.94 -5.02 -28.47
N SER A 212 18.20 -4.62 -28.64
CA SER A 212 19.16 -4.41 -27.54
C SER A 212 18.60 -3.51 -26.41
N GLN A 213 17.87 -2.46 -26.76
CA GLN A 213 17.26 -1.56 -25.76
C GLN A 213 16.11 -2.24 -25.00
N ALA A 214 15.28 -3.02 -25.69
CA ALA A 214 14.21 -3.79 -25.07
C ALA A 214 14.77 -4.88 -24.14
N VAL A 215 15.89 -5.53 -24.51
CA VAL A 215 16.62 -6.44 -23.61
C VAL A 215 17.07 -5.70 -22.35
N GLY A 216 17.64 -4.49 -22.50
CA GLY A 216 18.02 -3.65 -21.37
C GLY A 216 16.87 -3.36 -20.41
N GLN A 217 15.70 -2.99 -20.94
CA GLN A 217 14.49 -2.78 -20.15
C GLN A 217 14.01 -4.07 -19.46
N ALA A 218 14.08 -5.22 -20.15
CA ALA A 218 13.73 -6.51 -19.57
C ALA A 218 14.67 -6.89 -18.41
N MET A 219 15.98 -6.70 -18.56
CA MET A 219 16.97 -6.94 -17.49
C MET A 219 16.76 -6.01 -16.30
N ASN A 220 16.43 -4.74 -16.56
CA ASN A 220 16.17 -3.76 -15.50
C ASN A 220 14.92 -4.10 -14.68
N LYS A 221 13.90 -4.69 -15.30
CA LYS A 221 12.65 -5.10 -14.65
C LYS A 221 12.62 -6.55 -14.20
N ASN A 222 13.76 -7.25 -14.19
CA ASN A 222 13.83 -8.68 -13.86
C ASN A 222 13.46 -8.93 -12.39
N PRO A 223 12.27 -9.50 -12.09
CA PRO A 223 11.83 -9.74 -10.72
C PRO A 223 12.38 -11.06 -10.16
N PHE A 224 13.11 -11.84 -10.97
CA PHE A 224 13.64 -13.16 -10.61
C PHE A 224 15.15 -13.15 -10.38
N ALA A 225 15.78 -11.98 -10.25
CA ALA A 225 17.19 -11.94 -9.86
C ALA A 225 17.38 -12.52 -8.44
N PRO A 226 18.45 -13.29 -8.15
CA PRO A 226 19.55 -13.68 -9.05
C PRO A 226 19.29 -14.96 -9.87
N LYS A 227 18.14 -15.63 -9.70
CA LYS A 227 17.82 -16.88 -10.42
C LYS A 227 17.87 -16.72 -11.93
N VAL A 228 17.37 -15.59 -12.45
CA VAL A 228 17.66 -15.13 -13.82
C VAL A 228 18.90 -14.23 -13.75
N PRO A 229 20.05 -14.63 -14.34
CA PRO A 229 21.35 -14.03 -14.05
C PRO A 229 21.61 -12.76 -14.89
N CYS A 230 20.81 -11.71 -14.69
CA CYS A 230 20.92 -10.45 -15.43
C CYS A 230 22.28 -9.75 -15.27
N HIS A 231 23.06 -10.09 -14.23
CA HIS A 231 24.43 -9.59 -14.05
C HIS A 231 25.40 -10.06 -15.15
N ARG A 232 25.10 -11.16 -15.86
CA ARG A 232 25.87 -11.66 -17.00
C ARG A 232 25.66 -10.85 -18.29
N VAL A 233 24.70 -9.91 -18.33
CA VAL A 233 24.44 -9.06 -19.50
C VAL A 233 25.22 -7.74 -19.40
N VAL A 234 26.06 -7.45 -20.40
CA VAL A 234 27.01 -6.31 -20.39
C VAL A 234 26.99 -5.49 -21.69
N LYS A 235 27.71 -4.37 -21.71
CA LYS A 235 27.87 -3.56 -22.93
C LYS A 235 28.78 -4.29 -23.93
N SER A 236 28.65 -3.96 -25.23
CA SER A 236 29.52 -4.48 -26.29
C SER A 236 30.99 -4.13 -26.12
N THR A 237 31.29 -3.08 -25.34
CA THR A 237 32.66 -2.67 -25.01
C THR A 237 33.30 -3.50 -23.90
N GLY A 238 32.57 -4.44 -23.29
CA GLY A 238 32.99 -5.20 -22.09
C GLY A 238 32.79 -4.45 -20.77
N GLU A 239 32.24 -3.24 -20.81
CA GLU A 239 31.87 -2.47 -19.62
C GLU A 239 30.59 -2.99 -18.96
N LEU A 240 30.56 -2.92 -17.63
CA LEU A 240 29.36 -3.15 -16.84
C LEU A 240 28.45 -1.92 -16.95
N GLY A 241 27.53 -1.92 -17.93
CA GLY A 241 26.50 -0.87 -18.02
C GLY A 241 25.57 -0.83 -16.78
N GLY A 242 24.58 0.07 -16.80
CA GLY A 242 23.65 0.27 -15.68
C GLY A 242 23.00 -1.04 -15.20
N PHE A 243 22.91 -1.19 -13.88
CA PHE A 243 22.29 -2.34 -13.21
C PHE A 243 21.19 -1.81 -12.29
N ALA A 244 20.00 -2.42 -12.34
CA ALA A 244 18.81 -1.89 -11.67
C ALA A 244 18.96 -1.81 -10.14
N ASP A 245 19.72 -2.74 -9.55
CA ASP A 245 19.94 -2.80 -8.10
C ASP A 245 21.11 -1.88 -7.71
N ASP A 246 22.34 -2.39 -7.88
CA ASP A 246 23.61 -1.73 -7.56
C ASP A 246 24.73 -2.32 -8.44
N ILE A 247 25.59 -1.47 -8.99
CA ILE A 247 26.74 -1.90 -9.78
C ILE A 247 27.73 -2.75 -8.97
N ASN A 248 27.85 -2.51 -7.65
CA ASN A 248 28.72 -3.30 -6.77
C ASN A 248 28.20 -4.74 -6.64
N LEU A 249 26.88 -4.90 -6.45
CA LEU A 249 26.24 -6.22 -6.40
C LEU A 249 26.45 -7.00 -7.70
N LYS A 250 26.42 -6.32 -8.86
CA LYS A 250 26.73 -6.93 -10.15
C LYS A 250 28.17 -7.45 -10.19
N ILE A 251 29.13 -6.65 -9.72
CA ILE A 251 30.55 -7.02 -9.67
C ILE A 251 30.77 -8.22 -8.75
N GLU A 252 30.15 -8.22 -7.57
CA GLU A 252 30.24 -9.33 -6.60
C GLU A 252 29.73 -10.64 -7.21
N ARG A 253 28.56 -10.61 -7.86
CA ARG A 253 27.99 -11.80 -8.51
C ARG A 253 28.86 -12.32 -9.65
N LEU A 254 29.41 -11.43 -10.47
CA LEU A 254 30.34 -11.81 -11.54
C LEU A 254 31.63 -12.45 -10.98
N LYS A 255 32.21 -11.86 -9.92
CA LYS A 255 33.40 -12.40 -9.25
C LYS A 255 33.14 -13.77 -8.62
N ALA A 256 31.97 -13.96 -8.00
CA ALA A 256 31.56 -15.25 -7.44
C ALA A 256 31.45 -16.36 -8.51
N GLU A 257 31.23 -15.98 -9.77
CA GLU A 257 31.23 -16.88 -10.93
C GLU A 257 32.60 -17.00 -11.62
N GLY A 258 33.65 -16.40 -11.06
CA GLY A 258 35.00 -16.44 -11.63
C GLY A 258 35.29 -15.39 -12.71
N VAL A 259 34.41 -14.40 -12.90
CA VAL A 259 34.61 -13.31 -13.87
C VAL A 259 35.37 -12.14 -13.23
N GLU A 260 36.56 -11.85 -13.74
CA GLU A 260 37.39 -10.73 -13.27
C GLU A 260 36.93 -9.39 -13.88
N VAL A 261 36.70 -8.41 -13.00
CA VAL A 261 36.32 -7.03 -13.37
C VAL A 261 37.34 -6.06 -12.79
N LYS A 262 37.92 -5.19 -13.65
CA LYS A 262 38.82 -4.09 -13.28
C LYS A 262 38.30 -2.78 -13.83
N ASN A 263 38.25 -1.73 -13.01
CA ASN A 263 37.79 -0.39 -13.39
C ASN A 263 36.44 -0.39 -14.14
N GLY A 264 35.48 -1.22 -13.69
CA GLY A 264 34.15 -1.33 -14.31
C GLY A 264 34.10 -2.09 -15.64
N LYS A 265 35.20 -2.74 -16.04
CA LYS A 265 35.33 -3.48 -17.30
C LYS A 265 35.77 -4.92 -17.06
N ILE A 266 35.25 -5.85 -17.85
CA ILE A 266 35.64 -7.26 -17.83
C ILE A 266 37.02 -7.43 -18.47
N VAL A 267 37.93 -8.10 -17.75
CA VAL A 267 39.35 -8.24 -18.17
C VAL A 267 39.51 -9.15 -19.39
N ASN A 268 38.91 -10.36 -19.34
CA ASN A 268 39.02 -11.37 -20.39
C ASN A 268 37.78 -11.42 -21.30
N PHE A 269 37.16 -10.26 -21.57
CA PHE A 269 35.84 -10.15 -22.17
C PHE A 269 35.65 -11.03 -23.40
N GLU A 270 36.53 -10.93 -24.41
CA GLU A 270 36.43 -11.71 -25.65
C GLU A 270 36.49 -13.24 -25.46
N LYS A 271 37.16 -13.71 -24.40
CA LYS A 271 37.30 -15.15 -24.13
C LYS A 271 36.08 -15.77 -23.47
N ILE A 272 35.31 -14.96 -22.75
CA ILE A 272 34.15 -15.40 -21.96
C ILE A 272 32.82 -14.90 -22.52
N LEU A 273 32.86 -14.21 -23.67
CA LEU A 273 31.69 -13.68 -24.36
C LEU A 273 30.96 -14.79 -25.14
N VAL A 274 29.70 -15.03 -24.80
CA VAL A 274 28.78 -15.85 -25.61
C VAL A 274 28.40 -15.10 -26.88
N LYS A 275 28.54 -15.76 -28.03
CA LYS A 275 28.34 -15.19 -29.37
C LYS A 275 27.02 -15.61 -30.03
#